data_AF-A0A223KQ43-F1
#
_entry.id   AF-A0A223KQ43-F1
#
_cell.length_a   1.000
_cell.length_b   1.000
_cell.length_c   1.000
_cell.angle_alpha   90.00
_cell.angle_beta   90.00
_cell.angle_gamma   90.00
#
_symmetry.space_group_name_H-M   'P 1'
#
loop_
_entity.id
_entity.type
_entity.pdbx_description
1 polymer ?
#
loop_
_entity_poly.entity_id
_entity_poly.type
_entity_poly.pdbx_seq_one_letter_code
_entity_poly.pdbx_strand_id
1 'polypeptide(L)'
;MAKIWRNSVHLCIEVSLLYFFIVLSYMHTSMLPPIVGLIVPTLVTIIIYSVISANLQVQTLVLIVFIAPLIAMISFFLGYGYVLSFVIGGFLSWRGFVLFVQDRPLTARTIFLLCFFWMLPIYVYIYVSRYVYAEYFIYLFGIQLLLFLLAQSGESVIRTWRDRTLNKKVVVSSLSFISVILGLTVFLSTIGKWIISIGLKAFGGVIGFVFGILSKPFFYLASLLEFNLVLRGEEAESIMEGEGGAEEKEIEQIVDVAPIWDNILVMVILIVLLFIIAFFLLRKVKVMKSSIEVAATYNGVLKKIQSSGRRGWWQKPPENEVRKLVFELEKLAHKKNRARYPNETLEEWLVRESVVSEHFFSIYEKVRYGEMELTEEEVARCKQLATEIRSIMRKWKKY
;
A
#
# COMPACT_ATOMS: atom_id res chain seq x y z
N MET A 1 -7.46 -16.38 -14.48
CA MET A 1 -7.28 -17.13 -13.21
C MET A 1 -6.03 -16.75 -12.43
N ALA A 2 -4.81 -16.80 -13.00
CA ALA A 2 -3.58 -16.48 -12.26
C ALA A 2 -3.55 -15.07 -11.61
N LYS A 3 -4.09 -14.05 -12.30
CA LYS A 3 -4.21 -12.68 -11.77
C LYS A 3 -5.14 -12.61 -10.54
N ILE A 4 -6.31 -13.26 -10.62
CA ILE A 4 -7.31 -13.30 -9.54
C ILE A 4 -6.71 -13.98 -8.31
N TRP A 5 -6.07 -15.13 -8.50
CA TRP A 5 -5.42 -15.85 -7.40
C TRP A 5 -4.33 -14.99 -6.74
N ARG A 6 -3.44 -14.36 -7.52
CA ARG A 6 -2.40 -13.46 -6.99
C ARG A 6 -3.02 -12.36 -6.15
N ASN A 7 -4.00 -11.65 -6.70
CA ASN A 7 -4.62 -10.50 -6.04
C ASN A 7 -5.40 -10.92 -4.78
N SER A 8 -5.98 -12.12 -4.77
CA SER A 8 -6.65 -12.69 -3.60
C SER A 8 -5.67 -12.96 -2.47
N VAL A 9 -4.53 -13.59 -2.75
CA VAL A 9 -3.49 -13.85 -1.73
C VAL A 9 -2.93 -12.53 -1.18
N HIS A 10 -2.67 -11.55 -2.05
CA HIS A 10 -2.22 -10.21 -1.62
C HIS A 10 -3.24 -9.53 -0.70
N LEU A 11 -4.53 -9.60 -1.02
CA LEU A 11 -5.57 -9.06 -0.14
C LEU A 11 -5.57 -9.77 1.23
N CYS A 12 -5.45 -11.10 1.27
CA CYS A 12 -5.38 -11.83 2.54
C CYS A 12 -4.21 -11.39 3.43
N ILE A 13 -3.03 -11.12 2.84
CA ILE A 13 -1.85 -10.62 3.56
C ILE A 13 -2.09 -9.20 4.10
N GLU A 14 -2.83 -8.36 3.39
CA GLU A 14 -3.17 -7.01 3.85
C GLU A 14 -4.29 -7.02 4.90
N VAL A 15 -5.19 -7.98 4.84
CA VAL A 15 -6.27 -8.16 5.81
C VAL A 15 -5.74 -8.66 7.15
N SER A 16 -4.72 -9.51 7.17
CA SER A 16 -4.07 -9.90 8.43
C SER A 16 -3.39 -8.70 9.12
N LEU A 17 -2.83 -7.75 8.35
CA LEU A 17 -2.34 -6.49 8.91
C LEU A 17 -3.47 -5.72 9.60
N LEU A 18 -4.61 -5.56 8.92
CA LEU A 18 -5.79 -4.92 9.50
C LEU A 18 -6.25 -5.65 10.78
N TYR A 19 -6.23 -6.98 10.78
CA TYR A 19 -6.59 -7.77 11.96
C TYR A 19 -5.74 -7.42 13.19
N PHE A 20 -4.43 -7.19 13.01
CA PHE A 20 -3.57 -6.77 14.12
C PHE A 20 -3.94 -5.39 14.68
N PHE A 21 -4.41 -4.46 13.85
CA PHE A 21 -4.98 -3.19 14.34
C PHE A 21 -6.28 -3.41 15.13
N ILE A 22 -7.17 -4.28 14.61
CA ILE A 22 -8.44 -4.59 15.28
C ILE A 22 -8.20 -5.21 16.65
N VAL A 23 -7.22 -6.11 16.78
CA VAL A 23 -6.85 -6.71 18.06
C VAL A 23 -6.57 -5.66 19.13
N LEU A 24 -5.86 -4.57 18.79
CA LEU A 24 -5.54 -3.51 19.76
C LEU A 24 -6.81 -2.92 20.38
N SER A 25 -7.89 -2.79 19.60
CA SER A 25 -9.18 -2.33 20.10
C SER A 25 -9.86 -3.32 21.04
N TYR A 26 -9.58 -4.62 20.94
CA TYR A 26 -10.20 -5.67 21.78
C TYR A 26 -9.39 -6.04 23.02
N MET A 27 -8.18 -5.52 23.18
CA MET A 27 -7.30 -5.86 24.31
C MET A 27 -7.95 -5.63 25.69
N HIS A 28 -8.84 -4.64 25.79
CA HIS A 28 -9.55 -4.33 27.05
C HIS A 28 -10.69 -5.32 27.38
N THR A 29 -11.18 -6.07 26.40
CA THR A 29 -12.38 -6.92 26.55
C THR A 29 -12.09 -8.35 27.01
N SER A 30 -10.82 -8.75 27.09
CA SER A 30 -10.41 -10.15 27.33
C SER A 30 -10.99 -11.17 26.32
N MET A 31 -11.58 -10.70 25.21
CA MET A 31 -12.13 -11.52 24.14
C MET A 31 -11.32 -11.31 22.86
N LEU A 32 -11.16 -12.38 22.06
CA LEU A 32 -10.56 -12.27 20.74
C LEU A 32 -11.55 -11.62 19.76
N PRO A 33 -11.08 -10.72 18.87
CA PRO A 33 -11.92 -10.24 17.78
C PRO A 33 -12.47 -11.42 16.94
N PRO A 34 -13.74 -11.39 16.53
CA PRO A 34 -14.34 -12.48 15.78
C PRO A 34 -13.71 -12.61 14.39
N ILE A 35 -12.79 -13.57 14.22
CA ILE A 35 -12.06 -13.82 12.97
C ILE A 35 -13.01 -14.01 11.78
N VAL A 36 -14.15 -14.67 12.01
CA VAL A 36 -15.18 -14.92 10.98
C VAL A 36 -15.71 -13.60 10.40
N GLY A 37 -15.87 -12.57 11.24
CA GLY A 37 -16.33 -11.25 10.84
C GLY A 37 -15.35 -10.47 9.96
N LEU A 38 -14.14 -10.99 9.76
CA LEU A 38 -13.15 -10.44 8.84
C LEU A 38 -12.95 -11.35 7.61
N ILE A 39 -12.91 -12.68 7.80
CA ILE A 39 -12.71 -13.63 6.71
C ILE A 39 -13.88 -13.60 5.73
N VAL A 40 -15.14 -13.64 6.20
CA VAL A 40 -16.32 -13.69 5.33
C VAL A 40 -16.43 -12.42 4.46
N PRO A 41 -16.35 -11.19 5.01
CA PRO A 41 -16.35 -9.99 4.18
C PRO A 41 -15.17 -9.93 3.20
N THR A 42 -14.00 -10.46 3.57
CA THR A 42 -12.84 -10.55 2.67
C THR A 42 -13.14 -11.47 1.48
N LEU A 43 -13.71 -12.65 1.71
CA LEU A 43 -14.12 -13.57 0.64
C LEU A 43 -15.17 -12.94 -0.28
N VAL A 44 -16.18 -12.27 0.31
CA VAL A 44 -17.20 -11.54 -0.44
C VAL A 44 -16.57 -10.44 -1.29
N THR A 45 -15.60 -9.70 -0.75
CA THR A 45 -14.83 -8.68 -1.48
C THR A 45 -14.11 -9.30 -2.68
N ILE A 46 -13.40 -10.41 -2.48
CA ILE A 46 -12.69 -11.12 -3.56
C ILE A 46 -13.67 -11.52 -4.67
N ILE A 47 -14.82 -12.10 -4.31
CA ILE A 47 -15.83 -12.55 -5.28
C ILE A 47 -16.39 -11.35 -6.06
N ILE A 48 -16.85 -10.31 -5.37
CA ILE A 48 -17.46 -9.12 -5.97
C ILE A 48 -16.46 -8.47 -6.94
N TYR A 49 -15.25 -8.15 -6.48
CA TYR A 49 -14.25 -7.47 -7.32
C TYR A 49 -13.68 -8.36 -8.42
N SER A 50 -13.61 -9.68 -8.22
CA SER A 50 -13.24 -10.62 -9.30
C SER A 50 -14.30 -10.64 -10.40
N VAL A 51 -15.59 -10.68 -10.05
CA VAL A 51 -16.70 -10.64 -11.02
C VAL A 51 -16.73 -9.29 -11.75
N ILE A 52 -16.60 -8.19 -11.02
CA ILE A 52 -16.55 -6.84 -11.61
C ILE A 52 -15.36 -6.71 -12.56
N SER A 53 -14.17 -7.13 -12.15
CA SER A 53 -12.97 -7.07 -12.99
C SER A 53 -13.10 -7.92 -14.26
N ALA A 54 -13.83 -9.04 -14.21
CA ALA A 54 -14.05 -9.90 -15.36
C ALA A 54 -15.12 -9.36 -16.33
N ASN A 55 -16.20 -8.79 -15.80
CA ASN A 55 -17.39 -8.46 -16.60
C ASN A 55 -17.54 -6.97 -16.92
N LEU A 56 -17.00 -6.08 -16.08
CA LEU A 56 -17.21 -4.64 -16.14
C LEU A 56 -15.87 -3.90 -16.30
N GLN A 57 -15.67 -3.22 -17.43
CA GLN A 57 -14.52 -2.34 -17.64
C GLN A 57 -14.66 -0.98 -16.94
N VAL A 58 -15.35 -0.95 -15.79
CA VAL A 58 -15.65 0.28 -15.06
C VAL A 58 -14.54 0.53 -14.04
N GLN A 59 -13.76 1.58 -14.24
CA GLN A 59 -12.64 1.97 -13.37
C GLN A 59 -12.98 3.15 -12.44
N THR A 60 -14.23 3.30 -12.04
CA THR A 60 -14.68 4.46 -11.25
C THR A 60 -14.53 4.21 -9.75
N LEU A 61 -13.98 5.19 -9.02
CA LEU A 61 -13.90 5.19 -7.55
C LEU A 61 -15.27 5.05 -6.86
N VAL A 62 -16.35 5.39 -7.56
CA VAL A 62 -17.72 5.27 -7.05
C VAL A 62 -18.05 3.83 -6.63
N LEU A 63 -17.42 2.84 -7.24
CA LEU A 63 -17.59 1.43 -6.90
C LEU A 63 -17.18 1.13 -5.46
N ILE A 64 -16.21 1.88 -4.91
CA ILE A 64 -15.81 1.78 -3.50
C ILE A 64 -16.95 2.26 -2.59
N VAL A 65 -17.56 3.40 -2.93
CA VAL A 65 -18.63 4.02 -2.13
C VAL A 65 -19.85 3.11 -2.00
N PHE A 66 -20.16 2.30 -3.02
CA PHE A 66 -21.27 1.36 -2.99
C PHE A 66 -20.96 0.04 -2.27
N ILE A 67 -19.76 -0.48 -2.47
CA ILE A 67 -19.41 -1.80 -1.94
C ILE A 67 -18.99 -1.71 -0.46
N ALA A 68 -18.38 -0.60 -0.03
CA ALA A 68 -17.95 -0.43 1.36
C ALA A 68 -19.07 -0.59 2.39
N PRO A 69 -20.27 0.04 2.26
CA PRO A 69 -21.37 -0.15 3.21
C PRO A 69 -21.91 -1.59 3.23
N LEU A 70 -21.95 -2.27 2.07
CA LEU A 70 -22.39 -3.67 1.99
C LEU A 70 -21.43 -4.60 2.74
N ILE A 71 -20.12 -4.42 2.53
CA ILE A 71 -19.09 -5.18 3.26
C ILE A 71 -19.16 -4.86 4.76
N ALA A 72 -19.29 -3.57 5.12
CA ALA A 72 -19.41 -3.15 6.51
C ALA A 72 -20.63 -3.80 7.19
N MET A 73 -21.76 -3.86 6.51
CA MET A 73 -22.98 -4.51 7.02
C MET A 73 -22.73 -6.00 7.33
N ILE A 74 -22.00 -6.71 6.48
CA ILE A 74 -21.65 -8.12 6.71
C ILE A 74 -20.74 -8.24 7.95
N SER A 75 -19.73 -7.37 8.09
CA SER A 75 -18.87 -7.35 9.29
C SER A 75 -19.66 -7.08 10.58
N PHE A 76 -20.64 -6.18 10.52
CA PHE A 76 -21.49 -5.84 11.66
C PHE A 76 -22.32 -7.04 12.12
N PHE A 77 -23.00 -7.72 11.18
CA PHE A 77 -23.78 -8.93 11.51
C PHE A 77 -22.92 -10.10 12.03
N LEU A 78 -21.61 -10.07 11.79
CA LEU A 78 -20.68 -11.10 12.26
C LEU A 78 -19.96 -10.72 13.56
N GLY A 79 -20.44 -9.70 14.28
CA GLY A 79 -20.04 -9.40 15.65
C GLY A 79 -19.08 -8.24 15.83
N TYR A 80 -18.78 -7.47 14.78
CA TYR A 80 -18.01 -6.23 14.93
C TYR A 80 -18.91 -5.04 15.27
N GLY A 81 -18.45 -4.15 16.16
CA GLY A 81 -19.12 -2.87 16.41
C GLY A 81 -19.20 -2.01 15.13
N TYR A 82 -20.10 -1.03 15.10
CA TYR A 82 -20.36 -0.22 13.91
C TYR A 82 -19.10 0.49 13.39
N VAL A 83 -18.29 1.08 14.27
CA VAL A 83 -17.05 1.78 13.89
C VAL A 83 -16.08 0.83 13.17
N LEU A 84 -15.80 -0.32 13.79
CA LEU A 84 -14.88 -1.31 13.21
C LEU A 84 -15.44 -1.90 11.92
N SER A 85 -16.76 -2.09 11.84
CA SER A 85 -17.43 -2.56 10.62
C SER A 85 -17.26 -1.58 9.47
N PHE A 86 -17.40 -0.27 9.69
CA PHE A 86 -17.11 0.75 8.68
C PHE A 86 -15.63 0.78 8.28
N VAL A 87 -14.72 0.65 9.25
CA VAL A 87 -13.27 0.59 8.97
C VAL A 87 -12.94 -0.64 8.10
N ILE A 88 -13.47 -1.82 8.44
CA ILE A 88 -13.29 -3.05 7.68
C ILE A 88 -13.88 -2.91 6.27
N GLY A 89 -15.13 -2.43 6.16
CA GLY A 89 -15.80 -2.24 4.88
C GLY A 89 -15.10 -1.26 3.96
N GLY A 90 -14.69 -0.10 4.51
CA GLY A 90 -13.93 0.91 3.78
C GLY A 90 -12.55 0.41 3.34
N PHE A 91 -11.80 -0.22 4.24
CA PHE A 91 -10.50 -0.79 3.93
C PHE A 91 -10.60 -1.88 2.84
N LEU A 92 -11.47 -2.87 3.03
CA LEU A 92 -11.64 -3.98 2.10
C LEU A 92 -12.12 -3.50 0.73
N SER A 93 -13.06 -2.55 0.69
CA SER A 93 -13.56 -2.01 -0.56
C SER A 93 -12.49 -1.21 -1.30
N TRP A 94 -11.76 -0.34 -0.61
CA TRP A 94 -10.64 0.39 -1.20
C TRP A 94 -9.57 -0.57 -1.71
N ARG A 95 -9.11 -1.51 -0.87
CA ARG A 95 -8.03 -2.45 -1.23
C ARG A 95 -8.46 -3.41 -2.34
N GLY A 96 -9.69 -3.91 -2.29
CA GLY A 96 -10.29 -4.71 -3.35
C GLY A 96 -10.30 -3.97 -4.69
N PHE A 97 -10.69 -2.69 -4.71
CA PHE A 97 -10.64 -1.87 -5.91
C PHE A 97 -9.21 -1.69 -6.44
N VAL A 98 -8.26 -1.32 -5.59
CA VAL A 98 -6.86 -1.10 -5.99
C VAL A 98 -6.22 -2.38 -6.54
N LEU A 99 -6.48 -3.53 -5.90
CA LEU A 99 -5.89 -4.80 -6.30
C LEU A 99 -6.52 -5.37 -7.57
N PHE A 100 -7.85 -5.43 -7.65
CA PHE A 100 -8.53 -6.11 -8.76
C PHE A 100 -8.78 -5.20 -9.95
N VAL A 101 -9.15 -3.94 -9.73
CA VAL A 101 -9.51 -2.99 -10.80
C VAL A 101 -8.29 -2.22 -11.30
N GLN A 102 -7.49 -1.64 -10.40
CA GLN A 102 -6.30 -0.86 -10.80
C GLN A 102 -5.06 -1.73 -11.04
N ASP A 103 -5.05 -2.98 -10.57
CA ASP A 103 -3.92 -3.92 -10.69
C ASP A 103 -2.60 -3.38 -10.12
N ARG A 104 -2.69 -2.67 -8.99
CA ARG A 104 -1.52 -2.09 -8.29
C ARG A 104 -1.29 -2.79 -6.95
N PRO A 105 -0.88 -4.07 -6.93
CA PRO A 105 -0.49 -4.72 -5.69
C PRO A 105 0.76 -4.07 -5.13
N LEU A 106 0.79 -3.92 -3.80
CA LEU A 106 2.04 -3.64 -3.11
C LEU A 106 2.94 -4.87 -3.25
N THR A 107 4.26 -4.66 -3.19
CA THR A 107 5.18 -5.80 -3.26
C THR A 107 4.94 -6.68 -2.02
N ALA A 108 4.78 -8.00 -2.20
CA ALA A 108 4.53 -8.92 -1.08
C ALA A 108 5.57 -8.77 0.05
N ARG A 109 6.83 -8.49 -0.33
CA ARG A 109 7.92 -8.19 0.60
C ARG A 109 7.65 -6.96 1.45
N THR A 110 7.15 -5.88 0.86
CA THR A 110 6.84 -4.64 1.58
C THR A 110 5.71 -4.86 2.58
N ILE A 111 4.63 -5.54 2.16
CA ILE A 111 3.50 -5.83 3.06
C ILE A 111 3.98 -6.73 4.21
N PHE A 112 4.74 -7.78 3.92
CA PHE A 112 5.28 -8.68 4.93
C PHE A 112 6.19 -7.95 5.93
N LEU A 113 7.11 -7.11 5.46
CA LEU A 113 7.97 -6.31 6.34
C LEU A 113 7.14 -5.37 7.21
N LEU A 114 6.15 -4.70 6.63
CA LEU A 114 5.26 -3.82 7.39
C LEU A 114 4.47 -4.59 8.45
N CYS A 115 3.96 -5.78 8.12
CA CYS A 115 3.32 -6.68 9.09
C CYS A 115 4.29 -7.12 10.17
N PHE A 116 5.53 -7.50 9.81
CA PHE A 116 6.55 -7.95 10.74
C PHE A 116 6.91 -6.85 11.76
N PHE A 117 7.17 -5.63 11.27
CA PHE A 117 7.49 -4.49 12.12
C PHE A 117 6.30 -4.08 12.99
N TRP A 118 5.07 -4.19 12.49
CA TRP A 118 3.88 -3.87 13.25
C TRP A 118 3.52 -4.94 14.29
N MET A 119 3.77 -6.21 13.97
CA MET A 119 3.50 -7.35 14.84
C MET A 119 4.36 -7.37 16.10
N LEU A 120 5.63 -6.97 15.98
CA LEU A 120 6.58 -7.03 17.08
C LEU A 120 6.15 -6.20 18.31
N PRO A 121 5.81 -4.89 18.19
CA PRO A 121 5.35 -4.12 19.34
C PRO A 121 4.00 -4.62 19.88
N ILE A 122 3.09 -5.07 19.00
CA ILE A 122 1.81 -5.64 19.41
C ILE A 122 2.02 -6.90 20.25
N TYR A 123 2.88 -7.81 19.78
CA TYR A 123 3.19 -9.04 20.50
C TYR A 123 3.83 -8.76 21.87
N VAL A 124 4.78 -7.82 21.94
CA VAL A 124 5.38 -7.40 23.22
C VAL A 124 4.31 -6.84 24.16
N TYR A 125 3.44 -5.98 23.65
CA TYR A 125 2.35 -5.41 24.43
C TYR A 125 1.38 -6.49 24.96
N ILE A 126 0.97 -7.42 24.11
CA ILE A 126 0.10 -8.56 24.46
C ILE A 126 0.75 -9.44 25.53
N TYR A 127 2.04 -9.71 25.41
CA TYR A 127 2.78 -10.51 26.38
C TYR A 127 2.90 -9.80 27.73
N VAL A 128 3.23 -8.50 27.74
CA VAL A 128 3.33 -7.68 28.97
C VAL A 128 1.98 -7.53 29.66
N SER A 129 0.91 -7.32 28.89
CA SER A 129 -0.47 -7.23 29.41
C SER A 129 -1.03 -8.58 29.88
N ARG A 130 -0.26 -9.68 29.76
CA ARG A 130 -0.67 -11.05 30.13
C ARG A 130 -1.99 -11.47 29.49
N TYR A 131 -2.22 -11.01 28.27
CA TYR A 131 -3.44 -11.33 27.55
C TYR A 131 -3.52 -12.83 27.26
N VAL A 132 -4.66 -13.43 27.58
CA VAL A 132 -4.88 -14.89 27.58
C VAL A 132 -4.54 -15.54 26.23
N TYR A 133 -4.73 -14.81 25.13
CA TYR A 133 -4.56 -15.34 23.79
C TYR A 133 -3.21 -15.00 23.14
N ALA A 134 -2.17 -14.68 23.93
CA ALA A 134 -0.85 -14.33 23.42
C ALA A 134 -0.27 -15.38 22.44
N GLU A 135 -0.50 -16.67 22.71
CA GLU A 135 -0.01 -17.77 21.87
C GLU A 135 -0.66 -17.77 20.48
N TYR A 136 -1.91 -17.34 20.35
CA TYR A 136 -2.62 -17.28 19.07
C TYR A 136 -1.97 -16.30 18.10
N PHE A 137 -1.30 -15.26 18.60
CA PHE A 137 -0.56 -14.31 17.75
C PHE A 137 0.64 -14.93 17.06
N ILE A 138 1.28 -15.92 17.71
CA ILE A 138 2.36 -16.68 17.08
C ILE A 138 1.80 -17.51 15.91
N TYR A 139 0.63 -18.12 16.08
CA TYR A 139 -0.02 -18.83 14.97
C TYR A 139 -0.44 -17.90 13.84
N LEU A 140 -1.00 -16.73 14.15
CA LEU A 140 -1.34 -15.71 13.15
C LEU A 140 -0.10 -15.22 12.40
N PHE A 141 1.04 -15.08 13.08
CA PHE A 141 2.31 -14.79 12.45
C PHE A 141 2.76 -15.90 11.49
N GLY A 142 2.63 -17.16 11.91
CA GLY A 142 2.94 -18.32 11.07
C GLY A 142 2.06 -18.38 9.82
N ILE A 143 0.75 -18.13 9.97
CA ILE A 143 -0.18 -18.02 8.84
C ILE A 143 0.21 -16.87 7.91
N GLN A 144 0.60 -15.71 8.47
CA GLN A 144 1.04 -14.58 7.66
C GLN A 144 2.29 -14.89 6.84
N LEU A 145 3.25 -15.60 7.44
CA LEU A 145 4.44 -16.07 6.77
C LEU A 145 4.09 -17.08 5.67
N LEU A 146 3.15 -18.00 5.92
CA LEU A 146 2.65 -18.93 4.91
C LEU A 146 1.98 -18.18 3.73
N LEU A 147 1.13 -17.20 4.00
CA LEU A 147 0.49 -16.38 2.96
C LEU A 147 1.54 -15.61 2.14
N PHE A 148 2.55 -15.04 2.80
CA PHE A 148 3.67 -14.39 2.11
C PHE A 148 4.41 -15.36 1.18
N LEU A 149 4.71 -16.57 1.65
CA LEU A 149 5.34 -17.62 0.84
C LEU A 149 4.48 -17.99 -0.37
N LEU A 150 3.16 -18.11 -0.18
CA LEU A 150 2.22 -18.34 -1.27
C LEU A 150 2.25 -17.19 -2.27
N ALA A 151 2.22 -15.92 -1.83
CA ALA A 151 2.30 -14.78 -2.75
C ALA A 151 3.62 -14.76 -3.54
N GLN A 152 4.75 -15.00 -2.87
CA GLN A 152 6.06 -14.99 -3.52
C GLN A 152 6.25 -16.16 -4.49
N SER A 153 5.88 -17.38 -4.09
CA SER A 153 5.93 -18.56 -4.95
C SER A 153 5.00 -18.40 -6.15
N GLY A 154 3.83 -17.81 -5.92
CA GLY A 154 2.88 -17.41 -6.93
C GLY A 154 3.44 -16.48 -8.01
N GLU A 155 4.02 -15.35 -7.58
CA GLU A 155 4.66 -14.41 -8.50
C GLU A 155 5.80 -15.06 -9.29
N SER A 156 6.57 -15.92 -8.61
CA SER A 156 7.65 -16.69 -9.20
C SER A 156 7.14 -17.66 -10.27
N VAL A 157 6.10 -18.44 -10.01
CA VAL A 157 5.48 -19.36 -10.98
C VAL A 157 4.94 -18.58 -12.19
N ILE A 158 4.22 -17.48 -11.96
CA ILE A 158 3.67 -16.65 -13.04
C ILE A 158 4.79 -16.07 -13.93
N ARG A 159 5.92 -15.67 -13.34
CA ARG A 159 7.09 -15.19 -14.10
C ARG A 159 7.77 -16.30 -14.88
N THR A 160 7.93 -17.46 -14.27
CA THR A 160 8.57 -18.64 -14.88
C THR A 160 7.78 -19.18 -16.06
N TRP A 161 6.44 -19.20 -15.98
CA TRP A 161 5.58 -19.56 -17.11
C TRP A 161 5.80 -18.64 -18.32
N ARG A 162 6.28 -17.40 -18.09
CA ARG A 162 6.55 -16.43 -19.15
C ARG A 162 7.97 -16.52 -19.71
N ASP A 163 8.95 -17.01 -18.94
CA ASP A 163 10.37 -17.10 -19.34
C ASP A 163 10.99 -18.45 -18.97
N ARG A 164 11.22 -19.32 -19.97
CA ARG A 164 11.75 -20.70 -19.81
C ARG A 164 13.16 -20.76 -19.18
N THR A 165 13.96 -19.70 -19.26
CA THR A 165 15.35 -19.67 -18.77
C THR A 165 15.49 -19.24 -17.30
N LEU A 166 14.42 -18.78 -16.66
CA LEU A 166 14.43 -18.29 -15.27
C LEU A 166 14.24 -19.37 -14.20
N ASN A 167 13.98 -20.62 -14.60
CA ASN A 167 13.65 -21.74 -13.72
C ASN A 167 14.67 -21.97 -12.57
N LYS A 168 15.99 -21.94 -12.85
CA LYS A 168 17.01 -22.22 -11.81
C LYS A 168 17.10 -21.13 -10.74
N LYS A 169 17.09 -19.84 -11.13
CA LYS A 169 17.18 -18.73 -10.17
C LYS A 169 15.95 -18.65 -9.26
N VAL A 170 14.78 -18.97 -9.80
CA VAL A 170 13.52 -18.95 -9.04
C VAL A 170 13.50 -20.06 -8.00
N VAL A 171 13.85 -21.30 -8.39
CA VAL A 171 13.92 -22.43 -7.44
C VAL A 171 14.96 -22.19 -6.36
N VAL A 172 16.15 -21.70 -6.72
CA VAL A 172 17.20 -21.37 -5.74
C VAL A 172 16.76 -20.25 -4.80
N SER A 173 16.09 -19.20 -5.30
CA SER A 173 15.60 -18.11 -4.46
C SER A 173 14.48 -18.54 -3.51
N SER A 174 13.60 -19.47 -3.94
CA SER A 174 12.57 -20.03 -3.07
C SER A 174 13.18 -20.94 -2.01
N LEU A 175 14.16 -21.77 -2.38
CA LEU A 175 14.84 -22.68 -1.47
C LEU A 175 15.70 -21.94 -0.43
N SER A 176 16.43 -20.90 -0.84
CA SER A 176 17.21 -20.06 0.08
C SER A 176 16.32 -19.32 1.07
N PHE A 177 15.08 -18.99 0.68
CA PHE A 177 14.16 -18.30 1.58
C PHE A 177 13.55 -19.26 2.60
N ILE A 178 13.19 -20.48 2.19
CA ILE A 178 12.75 -21.54 3.10
C ILE A 178 13.87 -21.88 4.10
N SER A 179 15.13 -21.94 3.66
CA SER A 179 16.26 -22.20 4.57
C SER A 179 16.46 -21.06 5.58
N VAL A 180 16.23 -19.80 5.19
CA VAL A 180 16.27 -18.65 6.11
C VAL A 180 15.15 -18.73 7.14
N ILE A 181 13.94 -19.12 6.74
CA ILE A 181 12.81 -19.27 7.69
C ILE A 181 13.04 -20.41 8.67
N LEU A 182 13.48 -21.56 8.17
CA LEU A 182 13.83 -22.70 9.03
C LEU A 182 14.96 -22.33 9.98
N GLY A 183 15.99 -21.66 9.46
CA GLY A 183 17.09 -21.13 10.28
C GLY A 183 16.61 -20.16 11.35
N LEU A 184 15.72 -19.23 11.01
CA LEU A 184 15.14 -18.26 11.95
C LEU A 184 14.25 -18.95 12.99
N THR A 185 13.46 -19.95 12.60
CA THR A 185 12.59 -20.71 13.50
C THR A 185 13.41 -21.52 14.50
N VAL A 186 14.42 -22.25 14.02
CA VAL A 186 15.36 -22.99 14.86
C VAL A 186 16.10 -22.03 15.79
N PHE A 187 16.61 -20.91 15.25
CA PHE A 187 17.29 -19.87 16.04
C PHE A 187 16.39 -19.31 17.14
N LEU A 188 15.16 -18.89 16.81
CA LEU A 188 14.20 -18.35 17.78
C LEU A 188 13.81 -19.37 18.85
N SER A 189 13.67 -20.66 18.47
CA SER A 189 13.30 -21.73 19.40
C SER A 189 14.40 -22.07 20.41
N THR A 190 15.66 -21.94 20.01
CA THR A 190 16.83 -22.34 20.81
C THR A 190 17.46 -21.15 21.52
N ILE A 191 18.16 -20.29 20.78
CA ILE A 191 19.01 -19.21 21.28
C ILE A 191 18.24 -17.89 21.37
N GLY A 192 17.28 -17.67 20.47
CA GLY A 192 16.56 -16.41 20.34
C GLY A 192 15.75 -16.04 21.57
N LYS A 193 15.18 -17.02 22.30
CA LYS A 193 14.50 -16.76 23.59
C LYS A 193 15.42 -16.04 24.58
N TRP A 194 16.67 -16.48 24.68
CA TRP A 194 17.66 -15.88 25.57
C TRP A 194 18.06 -14.48 25.12
N ILE A 195 18.38 -14.31 23.83
CA ILE A 195 18.76 -13.01 23.27
C ILE A 195 17.62 -11.99 23.39
N ILE A 196 16.38 -12.38 23.07
CA ILE A 196 15.20 -11.53 23.19
C ILE A 196 14.96 -11.15 24.64
N SER A 197 15.08 -12.09 25.59
CA SER A 197 14.91 -11.80 27.02
C SER A 197 15.96 -10.81 27.54
N ILE A 198 17.24 -11.01 27.19
CA ILE A 198 18.32 -10.08 27.54
C ILE A 198 18.08 -8.71 26.89
N GLY A 199 17.75 -8.69 25.61
CA GLY A 199 17.48 -7.45 24.86
C GLY A 199 16.30 -6.67 25.43
N LEU A 200 15.19 -7.34 25.76
CA LEU A 200 14.03 -6.71 26.39
C LEU A 200 14.33 -6.20 27.81
N LYS A 201 15.12 -6.94 28.60
CA LYS A 201 15.56 -6.47 29.92
C LYS A 201 16.45 -5.24 29.81
N ALA A 202 17.41 -5.25 28.88
CA ALA A 202 18.29 -4.11 28.64
C ALA A 202 17.50 -2.89 28.14
N PHE A 203 16.61 -3.10 27.17
CA PHE A 203 15.75 -2.06 26.61
C PHE A 203 14.79 -1.48 27.66
N GLY A 204 14.13 -2.34 28.44
CA GLY A 204 13.29 -1.94 29.57
C GLY A 204 14.08 -1.18 30.63
N GLY A 205 15.32 -1.56 30.89
CA GLY A 205 16.24 -0.83 31.77
C GLY A 205 16.57 0.57 31.25
N VAL A 206 16.85 0.71 29.95
CA VAL A 206 17.11 2.02 29.31
C VAL A 206 15.86 2.90 29.35
N ILE A 207 14.70 2.37 28.99
CA ILE A 207 13.43 3.10 29.07
C ILE A 207 13.16 3.51 30.53
N GLY A 208 13.28 2.59 31.48
CA GLY A 208 13.07 2.87 32.90
C GLY A 208 14.03 3.94 33.43
N PHE A 209 15.29 3.94 32.98
CA PHE A 209 16.26 4.97 33.30
C PHE A 209 15.87 6.34 32.72
N VAL A 210 15.51 6.38 31.43
CA VAL A 210 15.08 7.60 30.74
C VAL A 210 13.83 8.17 31.40
N PHE A 211 12.79 7.34 31.60
CA PHE A 211 11.57 7.75 32.30
C PHE A 211 11.83 8.14 33.75
N GLY A 212 12.75 7.47 34.45
CA GLY A 212 13.13 7.83 35.82
C GLY A 212 13.83 9.18 35.91
N ILE A 213 14.58 9.60 34.89
CA ILE A 213 15.16 10.94 34.81
C ILE A 213 14.08 11.96 34.45
N LEU A 214 13.23 11.66 33.47
CA LEU A 214 12.17 12.54 32.98
C LEU A 214 11.04 12.74 33.98
N SER A 215 10.75 11.75 34.83
CA SER A 215 9.68 11.83 35.82
C SER A 215 10.06 12.66 37.04
N LYS A 216 11.36 12.75 37.39
CA LYS A 216 11.84 13.56 38.52
C LYS A 216 11.41 15.03 38.49
N PRO A 217 11.59 15.80 37.40
CA PRO A 217 11.11 17.18 37.34
C PRO A 217 9.58 17.25 37.39
N PHE A 218 8.88 16.26 36.83
CA PHE A 218 7.41 16.19 36.88
C PHE A 218 6.90 15.95 38.31
N PHE A 219 7.49 15.00 39.03
CA PHE A 219 7.17 14.76 40.45
C PHE A 219 7.60 15.92 41.35
N TYR A 220 8.70 16.59 41.05
CA TYR A 220 9.12 17.81 41.75
C TYR A 220 8.10 18.94 41.54
N LEU A 221 7.66 19.17 40.30
CA LEU A 221 6.60 20.13 39.99
C LEU A 221 5.26 19.74 40.63
N ALA A 222 4.90 18.46 40.62
CA ALA A 222 3.71 17.95 41.30
C ALA A 222 3.81 18.11 42.82
N SER A 223 5.00 17.98 43.41
CA SER A 223 5.21 18.21 44.85
C SER A 223 5.17 19.70 45.23
N LEU A 224 5.47 20.60 44.29
CA LEU A 224 5.29 22.05 44.48
C LEU A 224 3.84 22.48 44.33
N LEU A 225 3.05 21.74 43.54
CA LEU A 225 1.59 21.78 43.58
C LEU A 225 1.11 20.92 44.76
N GLU A 226 1.28 21.40 45.99
CA GLU A 226 0.54 20.89 47.15
C GLU A 226 -0.96 21.10 46.90
N PHE A 227 -1.59 20.21 46.14
CA PHE A 227 -3.01 19.95 46.29
C PHE A 227 -3.16 19.41 47.71
N ASN A 228 -3.58 20.27 48.64
CA ASN A 228 -4.22 19.88 49.89
C ASN A 228 -5.51 19.11 49.56
N LEU A 229 -5.39 17.93 48.95
CA LEU A 229 -6.33 16.86 49.13
C LEU A 229 -6.09 16.37 50.54
N VAL A 230 -6.86 16.97 51.46
CA VAL A 230 -7.20 16.38 52.74
C VAL A 230 -7.59 14.94 52.45
N LEU A 231 -6.64 14.02 52.64
CA LEU A 231 -6.88 12.60 52.79
C LEU A 231 -7.72 12.46 54.06
N ARG A 232 -9.03 12.60 53.87
CA ARG A 232 -10.04 12.29 54.87
C ARG A 232 -10.08 10.76 54.99
N GLY A 233 -9.35 10.25 55.98
CA GLY A 233 -9.66 9.01 56.67
C GLY A 233 -8.93 7.74 56.19
N GLU A 234 -7.71 7.55 56.68
CA GLU A 234 -7.40 6.28 57.36
C GLU A 234 -8.18 6.29 58.68
N GLU A 235 -9.42 5.79 58.65
CA GLU A 235 -10.18 5.27 59.79
C GLU A 235 -11.53 4.76 59.25
N ALA A 236 -11.51 3.54 58.72
CA ALA A 236 -12.73 2.76 58.47
C ALA A 236 -12.41 1.26 58.53
N GLU A 237 -11.74 0.86 59.61
CA GLU A 237 -11.66 -0.53 60.05
C GLU A 237 -12.48 -0.64 61.35
N SER A 238 -13.80 -0.60 61.21
CA SER A 238 -14.79 -1.23 62.09
C SER A 238 -16.18 -0.75 61.67
N ILE A 239 -17.01 -1.69 61.23
CA ILE A 239 -18.46 -1.85 61.43
C ILE A 239 -18.86 -2.94 60.41
N MET A 240 -18.56 -4.17 60.76
CA MET A 240 -19.40 -5.32 60.41
C MET A 240 -20.36 -5.45 61.57
N GLU A 241 -21.64 -5.13 61.33
CA GLU A 241 -22.86 -5.70 61.93
C GLU A 241 -24.00 -4.69 61.77
N GLY A 242 -25.07 -5.10 61.07
CA GLY A 242 -26.26 -4.28 60.89
C GLY A 242 -27.10 -4.70 59.70
N GLU A 243 -27.80 -5.82 59.85
CA GLU A 243 -28.94 -6.21 59.01
C GLU A 243 -30.02 -5.11 58.93
N GLY A 244 -30.68 -5.05 57.78
CA GLY A 244 -32.11 -4.76 57.70
C GLY A 244 -32.48 -3.32 57.37
N GLY A 245 -33.05 -3.11 56.18
CA GLY A 245 -33.78 -1.88 55.88
C GLY A 245 -33.93 -1.61 54.40
N ALA A 246 -34.98 -2.16 53.80
CA ALA A 246 -35.47 -1.71 52.52
C ALA A 246 -35.83 -0.22 52.58
N GLU A 247 -35.18 0.60 51.76
CA GLU A 247 -35.75 1.84 51.27
C GLU A 247 -35.52 1.93 49.76
N GLU A 248 -36.56 1.49 49.06
CA GLU A 248 -36.88 1.85 47.70
C GLU A 248 -37.06 3.38 47.66
N LYS A 249 -36.07 4.09 47.11
CA LYS A 249 -36.22 5.47 46.64
C LYS A 249 -35.96 5.49 45.15
N GLU A 250 -37.08 5.43 44.42
CA GLU A 250 -37.21 5.96 43.08
C GLU A 250 -36.76 7.43 43.04
N ILE A 251 -36.44 7.91 41.83
CA ILE A 251 -35.94 9.24 41.42
C ILE A 251 -34.40 9.28 41.45
N GLU A 252 -33.68 9.14 40.34
CA GLU A 252 -33.86 9.83 39.06
C GLU A 252 -33.77 8.86 37.86
N GLN A 253 -34.87 8.75 37.10
CA GLN A 253 -34.77 8.46 35.68
C GLN A 253 -34.04 9.64 35.01
N ILE A 254 -32.71 9.58 35.01
CA ILE A 254 -31.97 10.13 33.88
C ILE A 254 -32.52 9.33 32.70
N VAL A 255 -33.28 10.01 31.84
CA VAL A 255 -33.62 9.47 30.52
C VAL A 255 -32.28 9.10 29.92
N ASP A 256 -31.99 7.80 29.94
CA ASP A 256 -30.91 7.20 29.17
C ASP A 256 -31.31 7.51 27.74
N VAL A 257 -30.82 8.66 27.23
CA VAL A 257 -30.91 9.01 25.83
C VAL A 257 -30.01 7.98 25.18
N ALA A 258 -30.59 6.81 24.92
CA ALA A 258 -29.94 5.71 24.23
C ALA A 258 -29.21 6.38 23.07
N PRO A 259 -27.87 6.30 23.03
CA PRO A 259 -27.08 7.11 22.12
C PRO A 259 -27.68 6.89 20.74
N ILE A 260 -28.06 7.98 20.06
CA ILE A 260 -28.77 7.95 18.77
C ILE A 260 -28.06 7.02 17.75
N TRP A 261 -26.76 6.79 17.98
CA TRP A 261 -25.86 5.87 17.29
C TRP A 261 -26.17 4.37 17.45
N ASP A 262 -26.85 3.94 18.52
CA ASP A 262 -27.29 2.55 18.74
C ASP A 262 -28.63 2.25 18.04
N ASN A 263 -29.30 3.28 17.49
CA ASN A 263 -30.53 3.09 16.77
C ASN A 263 -30.26 2.54 15.36
N ILE A 264 -30.47 1.23 15.20
CA ILE A 264 -30.27 0.50 13.94
C ILE A 264 -31.05 1.11 12.76
N LEU A 265 -32.20 1.74 13.02
CA LEU A 265 -32.99 2.45 12.01
C LEU A 265 -32.27 3.67 11.44
N VAL A 266 -31.57 4.44 12.29
CA VAL A 266 -30.81 5.63 11.86
C VAL A 266 -29.66 5.21 10.94
N MET A 267 -28.99 4.10 11.26
CA MET A 267 -27.95 3.49 10.42
C MET A 267 -28.49 3.03 9.06
N VAL A 268 -29.64 2.35 9.04
CA VAL A 268 -30.30 1.93 7.80
C VAL A 268 -30.66 3.14 6.94
N ILE A 269 -31.22 4.20 7.53
CA ILE A 269 -31.58 5.44 6.83
C ILE A 269 -30.32 6.10 6.23
N LEU A 270 -29.23 6.16 6.99
CA LEU A 270 -27.97 6.79 6.55
C LEU A 270 -27.32 6.00 5.39
N ILE A 271 -27.36 4.67 5.44
CA ILE A 271 -26.92 3.80 4.35
C ILE A 271 -27.78 4.01 3.10
N VAL A 272 -29.11 4.04 3.24
CA VAL A 272 -30.04 4.28 2.13
C VAL A 272 -29.81 5.67 1.51
N LEU A 273 -29.59 6.70 2.32
CA LEU A 273 -29.26 8.05 1.84
C LEU A 273 -27.94 8.07 1.05
N LEU A 274 -26.90 7.39 1.56
CA LEU A 274 -25.61 7.23 0.87
C LEU A 274 -25.79 6.52 -0.48
N PHE A 275 -26.59 5.46 -0.53
CA PHE A 275 -26.93 4.73 -1.76
C PHE A 275 -27.63 5.63 -2.79
N ILE A 276 -28.59 6.44 -2.35
CA ILE A 276 -29.32 7.38 -3.23
C ILE A 276 -28.36 8.45 -3.78
N ILE A 277 -27.57 9.09 -2.93
CA ILE A 277 -26.60 10.12 -3.35
C ILE A 277 -25.60 9.53 -4.35
N ALA A 278 -25.04 8.36 -4.04
CA ALA A 278 -24.08 7.70 -4.92
C ALA A 278 -24.71 7.25 -6.25
N PHE A 279 -26.00 6.86 -6.25
CA PHE A 279 -26.72 6.47 -7.48
C PHE A 279 -26.89 7.66 -8.42
N PHE A 280 -27.23 8.82 -7.87
CA PHE A 280 -27.28 10.07 -8.63
C PHE A 280 -25.91 10.52 -9.14
N LEU A 281 -24.84 10.28 -8.37
CA LEU A 281 -23.47 10.56 -8.81
C LEU A 281 -23.01 9.63 -9.94
N LEU A 282 -23.31 8.33 -9.87
CA LEU A 282 -23.01 7.38 -10.96
C LEU A 282 -23.70 7.76 -12.27
N ARG A 283 -24.96 8.22 -12.19
CA ARG A 283 -25.74 8.57 -13.38
C ARG A 283 -25.19 9.81 -14.09
N LYS A 284 -24.47 10.68 -13.37
CA LYS A 284 -23.85 11.89 -13.93
C LYS A 284 -22.44 11.67 -14.47
N VAL A 285 -21.76 10.60 -14.07
CA VAL A 285 -20.44 10.26 -14.61
C VAL A 285 -20.63 9.52 -15.94
N LYS A 286 -20.70 10.26 -17.05
CA LYS A 286 -20.40 9.69 -18.36
C LYS A 286 -19.02 9.02 -18.24
N VAL A 287 -18.93 7.77 -18.69
CA VAL A 287 -17.70 6.97 -18.74
C VAL A 287 -16.69 7.67 -19.65
N MET A 288 -16.07 8.72 -19.14
CA MET A 288 -14.91 9.32 -19.74
C MET A 288 -13.79 8.36 -19.39
N LYS A 289 -13.31 7.61 -20.40
CA LYS A 289 -12.07 6.85 -20.32
C LYS A 289 -10.96 7.82 -19.92
N SER A 290 -10.80 8.02 -18.62
CA SER A 290 -9.75 8.87 -18.09
C SER A 290 -8.45 8.16 -18.40
N SER A 291 -7.66 8.82 -19.24
CA SER A 291 -6.29 8.52 -19.61
C SER A 291 -5.36 8.56 -18.38
N ILE A 292 -5.57 7.67 -17.42
CA ILE A 292 -4.66 7.43 -16.30
C ILE A 292 -3.59 6.42 -16.74
N GLU A 293 -2.96 6.68 -17.89
CA GLU A 293 -1.73 6.00 -18.32
C GLU A 293 -0.46 6.78 -17.90
N VAL A 294 -0.60 8.02 -17.42
CA VAL A 294 0.57 8.87 -17.12
C VAL A 294 1.29 8.50 -15.81
N ALA A 295 0.61 7.88 -14.84
CA ALA A 295 1.23 7.53 -13.55
C ALA A 295 1.73 6.06 -13.42
N ALA A 296 1.35 5.17 -14.35
CA ALA A 296 1.78 3.77 -14.34
C ALA A 296 3.07 3.50 -15.14
N THR A 297 3.57 4.53 -15.84
CA THR A 297 4.67 4.37 -16.81
C THR A 297 6.06 4.44 -16.16
N TYR A 298 6.21 4.95 -14.93
CA TYR A 298 7.54 5.07 -14.32
C TYR A 298 8.18 3.73 -13.89
N ASN A 299 7.37 2.76 -13.43
CA ASN A 299 7.88 1.45 -12.98
C ASN A 299 7.91 0.37 -14.08
N GLY A 300 7.17 0.56 -15.18
CA GLY A 300 7.16 -0.34 -16.34
C GLY A 300 8.33 -0.10 -17.31
N VAL A 301 8.82 1.14 -17.38
CA VAL A 301 9.86 1.54 -18.35
C VAL A 301 11.25 1.04 -17.91
N LEU A 302 11.59 1.05 -16.61
CA LEU A 302 12.88 0.51 -16.16
C LEU A 302 13.05 -0.99 -16.40
N LYS A 303 11.97 -1.78 -16.40
CA LYS A 303 12.04 -3.23 -16.57
C LYS A 303 12.04 -3.70 -18.02
N LYS A 304 11.71 -2.81 -18.98
CA LYS A 304 11.69 -3.12 -20.42
C LYS A 304 12.98 -2.71 -21.12
N ILE A 305 13.78 -1.82 -20.52
CA ILE A 305 15.03 -1.30 -21.08
C ILE A 305 16.13 -2.38 -21.18
N GLN A 306 16.08 -3.46 -20.39
CA GLN A 306 17.08 -4.55 -20.48
C GLN A 306 16.80 -5.63 -21.53
N SER A 307 15.65 -5.64 -22.22
CA SER A 307 15.31 -6.73 -23.18
C SER A 307 14.90 -6.28 -24.59
N SER A 308 14.84 -4.98 -24.90
CA SER A 308 14.32 -4.50 -26.18
C SER A 308 15.39 -4.14 -27.21
N GLY A 309 16.45 -4.95 -27.33
CA GLY A 309 17.57 -4.65 -28.24
C GLY A 309 17.26 -4.59 -29.74
N ARG A 310 16.04 -4.90 -30.23
CA ARG A 310 15.79 -5.00 -31.70
C ARG A 310 14.37 -4.67 -32.22
N ARG A 311 13.44 -4.07 -31.46
CA ARG A 311 12.03 -3.90 -31.93
C ARG A 311 11.47 -2.48 -31.88
N GLY A 312 12.23 -1.48 -32.32
CA GLY A 312 11.81 -0.07 -32.25
C GLY A 312 11.63 0.68 -33.58
N TRP A 313 11.69 0.04 -34.76
CA TRP A 313 12.03 0.80 -35.99
C TRP A 313 11.01 0.77 -37.12
N TRP A 314 9.72 0.74 -36.77
CA TRP A 314 8.61 0.88 -37.73
C TRP A 314 7.77 2.14 -37.41
N GLN A 315 8.44 3.24 -37.07
CA GLN A 315 7.78 4.55 -36.91
C GLN A 315 7.73 5.25 -38.27
N LYS A 316 6.55 5.76 -38.63
CA LYS A 316 6.37 6.60 -39.82
C LYS A 316 7.15 7.90 -39.65
N PRO A 317 7.81 8.42 -40.71
CA PRO A 317 8.51 9.69 -40.64
C PRO A 317 7.52 10.81 -40.27
N PRO A 318 7.94 11.79 -39.43
CA PRO A 318 7.11 12.96 -39.13
C PRO A 318 6.79 13.78 -40.39
N GLU A 319 5.62 14.42 -40.42
CA GLU A 319 5.19 15.28 -41.54
C GLU A 319 5.96 16.61 -41.59
N ASN A 320 6.37 17.15 -40.44
CA ASN A 320 7.12 18.41 -40.37
C ASN A 320 8.57 18.26 -40.84
N GLU A 321 9.03 19.17 -41.70
CA GLU A 321 10.37 19.13 -42.31
C GLU A 321 11.52 19.06 -41.30
N VAL A 322 11.47 19.85 -40.23
CA VAL A 322 12.53 19.89 -39.20
C VAL A 322 12.53 18.60 -38.38
N ARG A 323 11.35 18.08 -38.03
CA ARG A 323 11.23 16.79 -37.32
C ARG A 323 11.72 15.63 -38.19
N LYS A 324 11.54 15.71 -39.51
CA LYS A 324 12.05 14.74 -40.48
C LYS A 324 13.58 14.74 -40.54
N LEU A 325 14.22 15.91 -40.49
CA LEU A 325 15.69 16.01 -40.44
C LEU A 325 16.27 15.31 -39.20
N VAL A 326 15.69 15.56 -38.02
CA VAL A 326 16.12 14.88 -36.77
C VAL A 326 15.91 13.37 -36.86
N PHE A 327 14.77 12.93 -37.41
CA PHE A 327 14.50 11.51 -37.63
C PHE A 327 15.54 10.85 -38.56
N GLU A 328 16.01 11.56 -39.60
CA GLU A 328 17.07 11.07 -40.48
C GLU A 328 18.44 10.95 -39.78
N LEU A 329 18.77 11.90 -38.91
CA LEU A 329 20.00 11.86 -38.10
C LEU A 329 19.99 10.68 -37.13
N GLU A 330 18.88 10.48 -36.42
CA GLU A 330 18.69 9.34 -35.50
C GLU A 330 18.77 8.00 -36.25
N LYS A 331 18.22 7.95 -37.48
CA LYS A 331 18.33 6.79 -38.37
C LYS A 331 19.77 6.49 -38.80
N LEU A 332 20.57 7.51 -39.07
CA LEU A 332 21.99 7.35 -39.40
C LEU A 332 22.77 6.84 -38.17
N ALA A 333 22.51 7.42 -37.00
CA ALA A 333 23.13 7.03 -35.74
C ALA A 333 22.82 5.60 -35.32
N HIS A 334 21.57 5.15 -35.53
CA HIS A 334 21.15 3.79 -35.26
C HIS A 334 21.97 2.76 -36.07
N LYS A 335 22.29 3.05 -37.33
CA LYS A 335 23.17 2.18 -38.15
C LYS A 335 24.58 2.03 -37.56
N LYS A 336 24.98 2.95 -36.69
CA LYS A 336 26.29 3.01 -36.04
C LYS A 336 26.25 2.59 -34.56
N ASN A 337 25.12 2.08 -34.05
CA ASN A 337 24.89 1.75 -32.64
C ASN A 337 25.02 2.97 -31.68
N ARG A 338 24.78 4.19 -32.18
CA ARG A 338 24.92 5.45 -31.43
C ARG A 338 23.62 6.25 -31.38
N ALA A 339 22.48 5.55 -31.46
CA ALA A 339 21.17 6.19 -31.41
C ALA A 339 20.89 6.81 -30.02
N ARG A 340 19.95 7.75 -29.99
CA ARG A 340 19.40 8.34 -28.77
C ARG A 340 18.73 7.27 -27.91
N TYR A 341 18.90 7.35 -26.59
CA TYR A 341 18.19 6.47 -25.67
C TYR A 341 16.73 6.92 -25.47
N PRO A 342 15.80 6.01 -25.10
CA PRO A 342 14.37 6.34 -24.99
C PRO A 342 14.02 7.50 -24.03
N ASN A 343 14.85 7.73 -23.01
CA ASN A 343 14.64 8.76 -21.99
C ASN A 343 15.60 9.95 -22.16
N GLU A 344 16.25 10.07 -23.31
CA GLU A 344 17.26 11.08 -23.57
C GLU A 344 16.69 12.17 -24.50
N THR A 345 17.01 13.43 -24.22
CA THR A 345 16.63 14.55 -25.09
C THR A 345 17.50 14.58 -26.37
N LEU A 346 17.10 15.36 -27.38
CA LEU A 346 17.94 15.56 -28.57
C LEU A 346 19.28 16.22 -28.20
N GLU A 347 19.23 17.14 -27.25
CA GLU A 347 20.39 17.85 -26.71
C GLU A 347 21.33 16.90 -25.98
N GLU A 348 20.83 16.18 -24.98
CA GLU A 348 21.62 15.21 -24.19
C GLU A 348 22.31 14.19 -25.11
N TRP A 349 21.60 13.69 -26.12
CA TRP A 349 22.14 12.75 -27.08
C TRP A 349 23.28 13.33 -27.93
N LEU A 350 23.08 14.52 -28.50
CA LEU A 350 24.09 15.13 -29.36
C LEU A 350 25.30 15.62 -28.55
N VAL A 351 25.08 16.10 -27.31
CA VAL A 351 26.15 16.41 -26.35
C VAL A 351 26.96 15.16 -26.02
N ARG A 352 26.32 14.02 -25.74
CA ARG A 352 27.02 12.74 -25.49
C ARG A 352 27.92 12.33 -26.65
N GLU A 353 27.46 12.52 -27.88
CA GLU A 353 28.24 12.23 -29.08
C GLU A 353 29.23 13.35 -29.48
N SER A 354 29.41 14.35 -28.61
CA SER A 354 30.30 15.51 -28.80
C SER A 354 29.96 16.36 -30.03
N VAL A 355 28.67 16.45 -30.35
CA VAL A 355 28.13 17.30 -31.41
C VAL A 355 27.28 18.39 -30.76
N VAL A 356 27.81 19.60 -30.65
CA VAL A 356 27.11 20.72 -30.01
C VAL A 356 26.67 21.72 -31.08
N SER A 357 25.37 22.00 -31.14
CA SER A 357 24.80 23.07 -31.98
C SER A 357 23.56 23.66 -31.30
N GLU A 358 23.77 24.70 -30.49
CA GLU A 358 22.71 25.40 -29.75
C GLU A 358 21.62 25.96 -30.67
N HIS A 359 22.00 26.43 -31.85
CA HIS A 359 21.07 26.88 -32.88
C HIS A 359 20.21 25.75 -33.46
N PHE A 360 20.73 24.52 -33.54
CA PHE A 360 19.94 23.37 -33.99
C PHE A 360 18.91 22.96 -32.93
N PHE A 361 19.28 23.00 -31.64
CA PHE A 361 18.38 22.66 -30.54
C PHE A 361 17.22 23.65 -30.44
N SER A 362 17.51 24.95 -30.44
CA SER A 362 16.50 26.01 -30.36
C SER A 362 15.47 25.94 -31.50
N ILE A 363 15.88 25.68 -32.74
CA ILE A 363 14.95 25.53 -33.87
C ILE A 363 14.10 24.26 -33.73
N TYR A 364 14.68 23.15 -33.25
CA TYR A 364 13.93 21.91 -33.02
C TYR A 364 12.90 22.03 -31.89
N GLU A 365 13.25 22.70 -30.79
CA GLU A 365 12.36 22.89 -29.64
C GLU A 365 11.14 23.74 -30.01
N LYS A 366 11.33 24.83 -30.75
CA LYS A 366 10.22 25.63 -31.31
C LYS A 366 9.20 24.77 -32.04
N VAL A 367 9.68 23.85 -32.89
CA VAL A 367 8.84 22.93 -33.67
C VAL A 367 8.23 21.83 -32.79
N ARG A 368 8.93 21.38 -31.75
CA ARG A 368 8.48 20.28 -30.88
C ARG A 368 7.36 20.72 -29.95
N TYR A 369 7.49 21.89 -29.34
CA TYR A 369 6.53 22.43 -28.38
C TYR A 369 5.44 23.30 -29.03
N GLY A 370 5.51 23.51 -30.35
CA GLY A 370 4.43 24.09 -31.14
C GLY A 370 4.30 25.60 -30.97
N GLU A 371 5.37 26.28 -30.56
CA GLU A 371 5.30 27.67 -30.12
C GLU A 371 5.39 28.69 -31.25
N MET A 372 5.71 28.32 -32.51
CA MET A 372 5.79 29.25 -33.65
C MET A 372 5.82 28.53 -35.02
N GLU A 373 5.25 29.16 -36.06
CA GLU A 373 5.55 28.83 -37.46
C GLU A 373 6.98 29.29 -37.79
N LEU A 374 7.81 28.39 -38.31
CA LEU A 374 9.19 28.71 -38.68
C LEU A 374 9.23 29.55 -39.95
N THR A 375 10.13 30.54 -39.99
CA THR A 375 10.41 31.26 -41.24
C THR A 375 11.19 30.38 -42.21
N GLU A 376 11.11 30.67 -43.52
CA GLU A 376 11.85 29.93 -44.54
C GLU A 376 13.37 29.98 -44.30
N GLU A 377 13.87 31.09 -43.74
CA GLU A 377 15.27 31.26 -43.35
C GLU A 377 15.68 30.33 -42.19
N GLU A 378 14.83 30.16 -41.18
CA GLU A 378 15.08 29.24 -40.06
C GLU A 378 15.10 27.78 -40.52
N VAL A 379 14.20 27.42 -41.44
CA VAL A 379 14.18 26.07 -42.04
C VAL A 379 15.43 25.82 -42.89
N ALA A 380 15.86 26.79 -43.69
CA ALA A 380 17.08 26.70 -44.49
C ALA A 380 18.32 26.54 -43.60
N ARG A 381 18.41 27.32 -42.52
CA ARG A 381 19.48 27.25 -41.53
C ARG A 381 19.49 25.90 -40.81
N CYS A 382 18.32 25.38 -40.44
CA CYS A 382 18.20 24.05 -39.83
C CYS A 382 18.68 22.93 -40.78
N LYS A 383 18.37 23.03 -42.08
CA LYS A 383 18.88 22.10 -43.10
C LYS A 383 20.40 22.12 -43.19
N GLN A 384 21.03 23.30 -43.17
CA GLN A 384 22.49 23.43 -43.17
C GLN A 384 23.11 22.78 -41.92
N LEU A 385 22.62 23.11 -40.73
CA LEU A 385 23.10 22.52 -39.48
C LEU A 385 22.92 21.00 -39.44
N ALA A 386 21.78 20.50 -39.92
CA ALA A 386 21.54 19.06 -40.04
C ALA A 386 22.55 18.39 -40.99
N THR A 387 22.95 19.04 -42.09
CA THR A 387 23.96 18.50 -43.00
C THR A 387 25.36 18.45 -42.39
N GLU A 388 25.72 19.45 -41.58
CA GLU A 388 26.98 19.46 -40.82
C GLU A 388 27.03 18.30 -39.83
N ILE A 389 25.99 18.14 -39.01
CA ILE A 389 25.84 17.03 -38.07
C ILE A 389 25.93 15.69 -38.82
N ARG A 390 25.22 15.56 -39.95
CA ARG A 390 25.25 14.36 -40.79
C ARG A 390 26.65 14.03 -41.30
N SER A 391 27.46 15.04 -41.66
CA SER A 391 28.84 14.86 -42.12
C SER A 391 29.75 14.32 -41.01
N ILE A 392 29.55 14.79 -39.77
CA ILE A 392 30.26 14.32 -38.58
C ILE A 392 29.87 12.86 -38.29
N MET A 393 28.57 12.56 -38.28
CA MET A 393 28.07 11.22 -37.99
C MET A 393 28.52 10.16 -39.01
N ARG A 394 28.74 10.54 -40.27
CA ARG A 394 29.28 9.62 -41.30
C ARG A 394 30.66 9.11 -40.92
N LYS A 395 31.48 9.94 -40.24
CA LYS A 395 32.84 9.59 -39.81
C LYS A 395 32.86 8.70 -38.56
N TRP A 396 31.71 8.48 -37.89
CA TRP A 396 31.66 7.60 -36.72
C TRP A 396 32.01 6.15 -37.08
N LYS A 397 32.91 5.57 -36.28
CA LYS A 397 33.15 4.13 -36.26
C LYS A 397 31.97 3.43 -35.59
N LYS A 398 31.61 2.26 -36.13
CA LYS A 398 30.59 1.40 -35.55
C LYS A 398 31.15 0.84 -34.23
N TYR A 399 30.42 1.02 -33.14
CA TYR A 399 30.73 0.38 -31.85
C TYR A 399 30.43 -1.12 -31.91
#